data_AF-A0A7S3MX98-F1
#
_entry.id   AF-A0A7S3MX98-F1
#
_cell.length_a   1.000
_cell.length_b   1.000
_cell.length_c   1.000
_cell.angle_alpha   90.00
_cell.angle_beta   90.00
_cell.angle_gamma   90.00
#
_symmetry.space_group_name_H-M   'P 1'
#
loop_
_entity.id
_entity.type
_entity.pdbx_description
1 polymer ?
#
loop_
_entity_poly.entity_id
_entity_poly.type
_entity_poly.pdbx_seq_one_letter_code
_entity_poly.pdbx_strand_id
1 'polypeptide(L)'
;MESVADQNEFEFGKDVKPLTAGVHHSIDEYLRINPNTTDYIVVFCHDHWRETIEYVTLKEDIDEADKPIEEREAIQKNKLDWYMPCKFENKDHGEKDMFVYYLVYNVSNSPSNTYTALNQQLEKDNALLRLKLTVDNAILKFKAEEKGVEPVPQIKAKIQDFPLVPNRVFDDIDIISMYGAFYLIMVPLSVFIIIFDELMREKIDNLRRGMELLGTRNDAYWASWLISAFIISMVIAAEMICIGRYWYGFEVFTRTPMPILFYLIVLTSMSYISMACFFSTLTNTRAQAFSINFSIVLCSLITNVIISDPSMLKKVFFNLDNPQ
;
A
#
# COMPACT_ATOMS: atom_id res chain seq x y z
N MET A 1 31.40 -25.74 21.53
CA MET A 1 30.21 -25.31 22.31
C MET A 1 30.61 -24.67 23.63
N GLU A 2 31.60 -25.18 24.36
CA GLU A 2 32.13 -24.51 25.56
C GLU A 2 32.60 -23.07 25.28
N SER A 3 33.43 -22.86 24.25
CA SER A 3 33.83 -21.49 23.83
C SER A 3 32.66 -20.60 23.40
N VAL A 4 31.51 -21.16 23.00
CA VAL A 4 30.30 -20.37 22.69
C VAL A 4 29.63 -19.94 23.99
N ALA A 5 29.58 -20.83 24.99
CA ALA A 5 29.03 -20.53 26.31
C ALA A 5 29.86 -19.44 27.01
N ASP A 6 31.19 -19.56 27.01
CA ASP A 6 32.09 -18.58 27.62
C ASP A 6 31.94 -17.17 27.05
N GLN A 7 31.76 -17.07 25.72
CA GLN A 7 31.64 -15.77 25.04
C GLN A 7 30.30 -15.06 25.29
N ASN A 8 29.27 -15.80 25.72
CA ASN A 8 27.93 -15.25 25.96
C ASN A 8 27.53 -15.30 27.44
N GLU A 9 28.48 -15.55 28.34
CA GLU A 9 28.24 -15.65 29.80
C GLU A 9 27.24 -16.76 30.17
N PHE A 10 27.19 -17.83 29.39
CA PHE A 10 26.34 -18.99 29.65
C PHE A 10 27.07 -20.07 30.45
N GLU A 11 26.35 -20.76 31.34
CA GLU A 11 26.90 -21.91 32.07
C GLU A 11 26.84 -23.18 31.19
N PHE A 12 28.00 -23.67 30.74
CA PHE A 12 28.08 -24.94 30.01
C PHE A 12 27.59 -26.11 30.89
N GLY A 13 26.71 -26.96 30.34
CA GLY A 13 26.04 -28.05 31.06
C GLY A 13 24.72 -27.67 31.71
N LYS A 14 24.42 -26.36 31.85
CA LYS A 14 23.12 -25.85 32.33
C LYS A 14 22.37 -25.11 31.23
N ASP A 15 22.98 -24.07 30.67
CA ASP A 15 22.37 -23.20 29.64
C ASP A 15 22.72 -23.70 28.23
N VAL A 16 23.94 -24.21 28.05
CA VAL A 16 24.38 -24.85 26.79
C VAL A 16 24.68 -26.32 27.07
N LYS A 17 23.90 -27.23 26.49
CA LYS A 17 24.08 -28.68 26.70
C LYS A 17 24.26 -29.41 25.37
N PRO A 18 25.21 -30.37 25.29
CA PRO A 18 25.21 -31.32 24.19
C PRO A 18 23.96 -32.21 24.31
N LEU A 19 23.12 -32.23 23.27
CA LEU A 19 21.89 -33.02 23.29
C LEU A 19 22.20 -34.50 23.06
N THR A 20 22.74 -34.86 21.91
CA THR A 20 23.20 -36.23 21.58
C THR A 20 24.07 -36.19 20.32
N ALA A 21 24.97 -37.17 20.15
CA ALA A 21 25.50 -37.53 18.83
C ALA A 21 24.56 -38.58 18.25
N GLY A 22 23.79 -38.25 17.21
CA GLY A 22 22.71 -39.10 16.72
C GLY A 22 22.22 -38.75 15.31
N VAL A 23 21.19 -39.46 14.87
CA VAL A 23 20.53 -39.24 13.57
C VAL A 23 19.54 -38.06 13.69
N HIS A 24 19.21 -37.39 12.58
CA HIS A 24 18.26 -36.27 12.55
C HIS A 24 16.92 -36.57 13.25
N HIS A 25 16.43 -37.82 13.20
CA HIS A 25 15.22 -38.25 13.92
C HIS A 25 15.29 -38.04 15.44
N SER A 26 16.48 -38.16 16.04
CA SER A 26 16.66 -37.95 17.48
C SER A 26 16.43 -36.48 17.88
N ILE A 27 16.67 -35.55 16.96
CA ILE A 27 16.39 -34.12 17.18
C ILE A 27 14.88 -33.87 17.10
N ASP A 28 14.19 -34.45 16.11
CA ASP A 28 12.73 -34.36 16.01
C ASP A 28 12.05 -34.96 17.25
N GLU A 29 12.49 -36.13 17.71
CA GLU A 29 11.99 -36.74 18.95
C GLU A 29 12.24 -35.85 20.17
N TYR A 30 13.45 -35.26 20.29
CA TYR A 30 13.76 -34.32 21.37
C TYR A 30 12.85 -33.09 21.35
N LEU A 31 12.65 -32.48 20.18
CA LEU A 31 11.79 -31.30 20.00
C LEU A 31 10.33 -31.61 20.31
N ARG A 32 9.84 -32.81 19.98
CA ARG A 32 8.48 -33.26 20.34
C ARG A 32 8.30 -33.44 21.85
N ILE A 33 9.33 -33.92 22.54
CA ILE A 33 9.32 -34.06 24.01
C ILE A 33 9.42 -32.68 24.69
N ASN A 34 10.08 -31.70 24.04
CA ASN A 34 10.47 -30.42 24.62
C ASN A 34 10.00 -29.19 23.79
N PRO A 35 8.69 -29.04 23.50
CA PRO A 35 8.21 -28.10 22.48
C PRO A 35 8.42 -26.61 22.82
N ASN A 36 8.79 -26.24 24.05
CA ASN A 36 8.89 -24.84 24.51
C ASN A 36 10.12 -24.54 25.38
N THR A 37 11.04 -25.49 25.57
CA THR A 37 12.21 -25.29 26.46
C THR A 37 13.49 -24.97 25.70
N THR A 38 13.48 -25.08 24.37
CA THR A 38 14.67 -24.92 23.54
C THR A 38 14.50 -23.72 22.61
N ASP A 39 15.32 -22.70 22.81
CA ASP A 39 15.31 -21.49 21.96
C ASP A 39 16.12 -21.68 20.68
N TYR A 40 17.28 -22.35 20.79
CA TYR A 40 18.23 -22.54 19.71
C TYR A 40 18.86 -23.93 19.77
N ILE A 41 19.06 -24.54 18.60
CA ILE A 41 19.83 -25.79 18.46
C ILE A 41 20.88 -25.59 17.36
N VAL A 42 22.12 -25.97 17.66
CA VAL A 42 23.20 -26.06 16.66
C VAL A 42 23.43 -27.53 16.35
N VAL A 43 23.28 -27.91 15.08
CA VAL A 43 23.45 -29.28 14.62
C VAL A 43 24.68 -29.34 13.73
N PHE A 44 25.66 -30.17 14.09
CA PHE A 44 26.87 -30.39 13.30
C PHE A 44 26.70 -31.65 12.46
N CYS A 45 27.05 -31.57 11.18
CA CYS A 45 27.00 -32.73 10.30
C CYS A 45 28.40 -33.34 10.12
N HIS A 46 28.55 -34.62 10.40
CA HIS A 46 29.84 -35.34 10.32
C HIS A 46 30.04 -36.13 9.02
N ASP A 47 28.98 -36.68 8.42
CA ASP A 47 29.08 -37.53 7.22
C ASP A 47 28.15 -37.05 6.10
N HIS A 48 26.84 -37.31 6.22
CA HIS A 48 25.84 -36.91 5.24
C HIS A 48 24.50 -36.63 5.93
N TRP A 49 23.78 -35.63 5.43
CA TRP A 49 22.39 -35.38 5.79
C TRP A 49 21.49 -35.98 4.71
N ARG A 50 20.57 -36.87 5.10
CA ARG A 50 19.59 -37.48 4.20
C ARG A 50 18.20 -37.06 4.64
N GLU A 51 17.49 -36.37 3.76
CA GLU A 51 16.08 -36.02 3.94
C GLU A 51 15.26 -36.53 2.77
N THR A 52 14.06 -37.04 3.07
CA THR A 52 13.07 -37.39 2.05
C THR A 52 12.01 -36.30 2.05
N ILE A 53 12.04 -35.43 1.05
CA ILE A 53 11.04 -34.37 0.88
C ILE A 53 9.82 -35.00 0.22
N GLU A 54 8.70 -35.01 0.93
CA GLU A 54 7.41 -35.38 0.36
C GLU A 54 6.78 -34.13 -0.24
N TYR A 55 6.54 -34.15 -1.55
CA TYR A 55 5.83 -33.06 -2.23
C TYR A 55 4.62 -33.60 -2.97
N VAL A 56 3.58 -32.77 -3.01
CA VAL A 56 2.33 -33.07 -3.69
C VAL A 56 2.37 -32.38 -5.05
N THR A 57 2.38 -33.17 -6.10
CA THR A 57 2.08 -32.67 -7.45
C THR A 57 0.59 -32.80 -7.68
N LEU A 58 -0.06 -31.67 -7.96
CA LEU A 58 -1.40 -31.66 -8.53
C LEU A 58 -1.29 -32.22 -9.94
N LYS A 59 -2.09 -33.25 -10.28
CA LYS A 59 -2.23 -33.68 -11.66
C LYS A 59 -2.93 -32.56 -12.43
N GLU A 60 -2.22 -31.94 -13.37
CA GLU A 60 -2.80 -31.03 -14.37
C GLU A 60 -3.58 -31.85 -15.41
N ASP A 61 -4.67 -32.50 -15.02
CA ASP A 61 -5.67 -32.95 -15.98
C ASP A 61 -6.69 -31.82 -16.13
N ILE A 62 -6.41 -30.90 -17.07
CA ILE A 62 -7.14 -29.65 -17.32
C ILE A 62 -8.56 -29.86 -17.91
N ASP A 63 -8.97 -31.08 -18.25
CA ASP A 63 -10.17 -31.30 -19.09
C ASP A 63 -11.31 -32.16 -18.48
N GLU A 64 -11.38 -32.37 -17.16
CA GLU A 64 -12.46 -33.19 -16.57
C GLU A 64 -13.28 -32.47 -15.50
N ALA A 65 -14.12 -31.53 -15.94
CA ALA A 65 -15.10 -30.83 -15.11
C ALA A 65 -16.27 -31.70 -14.61
N ASP A 66 -16.35 -32.97 -15.02
CA ASP A 66 -17.49 -33.86 -14.73
C ASP A 66 -17.23 -34.94 -13.65
N LYS A 67 -15.99 -35.07 -13.15
CA LYS A 67 -15.69 -36.05 -12.08
C LYS A 67 -16.05 -35.52 -10.68
N PRO A 68 -16.56 -36.37 -9.77
CA PRO A 68 -16.87 -36.00 -8.39
C PRO A 68 -15.62 -35.50 -7.63
N ILE A 69 -15.81 -34.58 -6.69
CA ILE A 69 -14.75 -33.85 -5.97
C ILE A 69 -13.73 -34.81 -5.32
N GLU A 70 -14.18 -35.96 -4.83
CA GLU A 70 -13.35 -36.99 -4.20
C GLU A 70 -12.36 -37.66 -5.17
N GLU A 71 -12.65 -37.71 -6.48
CA GLU A 71 -11.74 -38.25 -7.51
C GLU A 71 -10.76 -37.21 -8.06
N ARG A 72 -11.05 -35.91 -7.92
CA ARG A 72 -10.14 -34.82 -8.31
C ARG A 72 -8.93 -34.69 -7.39
N GLU A 73 -9.02 -35.27 -6.20
CA GLU A 73 -7.96 -35.27 -5.19
C GLU A 73 -7.07 -36.53 -5.26
N ALA A 74 -6.80 -37.05 -6.47
CA ALA A 74 -5.74 -38.05 -6.67
C ALA A 74 -4.36 -37.39 -6.49
N ILE A 75 -4.06 -37.01 -5.25
CA ILE A 75 -2.80 -36.40 -4.80
C ILE A 75 -1.69 -37.44 -4.99
N GLN A 76 -0.91 -37.28 -6.05
CA GLN A 76 0.31 -38.05 -6.22
C GLN A 76 1.36 -37.49 -5.24
N LYS A 77 1.54 -38.19 -4.12
CA LYS A 77 2.62 -37.92 -3.16
C LYS A 77 3.93 -38.45 -3.75
N ASN A 78 4.77 -37.56 -4.26
CA ASN A 78 6.10 -37.90 -4.71
C ASN A 78 7.09 -37.73 -3.56
N LYS A 79 8.10 -38.59 -3.53
CA LYS A 79 9.19 -38.54 -2.56
C LYS A 79 10.48 -38.20 -3.29
N LEU A 80 11.13 -37.11 -2.89
CA LEU A 80 12.48 -36.75 -3.34
C LEU A 80 13.46 -37.02 -2.22
N ASP A 81 14.31 -38.03 -2.41
CA ASP A 81 15.45 -38.24 -1.51
C ASP A 81 16.53 -37.20 -1.85
N TRP A 82 16.78 -36.28 -0.92
CA TRP A 82 17.81 -35.28 -1.00
C TRP A 82 18.98 -35.64 -0.07
N TYR A 83 20.19 -35.53 -0.61
CA TYR A 83 21.44 -35.83 0.10
C TYR A 83 22.32 -34.58 0.09
N MET A 84 22.67 -34.09 1.28
CA MET A 84 23.63 -33.01 1.44
C MET A 84 24.93 -33.58 2.02
N PRO A 85 26.03 -33.63 1.26
CA PRO A 85 27.30 -34.14 1.75
C PRO A 85 27.92 -33.14 2.73
N CYS A 86 28.46 -33.65 3.83
CA CYS A 86 29.10 -32.82 4.86
C CYS A 86 30.63 -32.85 4.78
N LYS A 87 31.15 -33.51 3.74
CA LYS A 87 32.57 -33.61 3.36
C LYS A 87 32.68 -33.34 1.87
N PHE A 88 33.81 -32.79 1.42
CA PHE A 88 34.10 -32.70 -0.01
C PHE A 88 34.25 -34.10 -0.61
N GLU A 89 33.54 -34.38 -1.70
CA GLU A 89 33.64 -35.68 -2.40
C GLU A 89 34.96 -35.80 -3.21
N ASN A 90 35.49 -34.67 -3.70
CA ASN A 90 36.70 -34.65 -4.52
C ASN A 90 37.96 -34.39 -3.70
N LYS A 91 38.87 -35.38 -3.69
CA LYS A 91 40.21 -35.31 -3.08
C LYS A 91 41.17 -34.34 -3.78
N ASP A 92 40.82 -33.86 -4.98
CA ASP A 92 41.68 -33.03 -5.82
C ASP A 92 41.73 -31.54 -5.41
N HIS A 93 40.95 -31.13 -4.39
CA HIS A 93 40.88 -29.73 -3.94
C HIS A 93 41.89 -29.33 -2.84
N GLY A 94 42.86 -30.20 -2.53
CA GLY A 94 43.84 -30.01 -1.44
C GLY A 94 43.25 -30.31 -0.06
N GLU A 95 44.01 -30.02 1.02
CA GLU A 95 43.56 -30.15 2.43
C GLU A 95 42.55 -29.06 2.82
N LYS A 96 41.40 -29.04 2.13
CA LYS A 96 40.27 -28.16 2.46
C LYS A 96 39.27 -28.93 3.30
N ASP A 97 39.12 -28.53 4.55
CA ASP A 97 38.07 -29.03 5.43
C ASP A 97 36.74 -28.32 5.11
N MET A 98 35.68 -29.10 4.85
CA MET A 98 34.31 -28.58 4.86
C MET A 98 33.75 -28.73 6.27
N PHE A 99 33.09 -27.70 6.77
CA PHE A 99 32.36 -27.77 8.03
C PHE A 99 30.95 -27.26 7.81
N VAL A 100 29.96 -28.16 7.93
CA VAL A 100 28.54 -27.86 7.74
C VAL A 100 27.84 -27.93 9.09
N TYR A 101 27.16 -26.85 9.45
CA TYR A 101 26.29 -26.81 10.63
C TYR A 101 24.96 -26.17 10.28
N TYR A 102 23.91 -26.57 11.00
CA TYR A 102 22.56 -26.03 10.89
C TYR A 102 22.18 -25.35 12.20
N LEU A 103 21.49 -24.22 12.10
CA LEU A 103 20.91 -23.50 13.23
C LEU A 103 19.40 -23.66 13.16
N VAL A 104 18.84 -24.37 14.15
CA VAL A 104 17.39 -24.44 14.35
C VAL A 104 17.03 -23.39 15.38
N TYR A 105 16.02 -22.58 15.05
CA TYR A 105 15.63 -21.43 15.85
C TYR A 105 14.11 -21.43 16.06
N ASN A 106 13.68 -21.10 17.28
CA ASN A 106 12.27 -20.91 17.58
C ASN A 106 11.77 -19.59 16.96
N VAL A 107 10.96 -19.71 15.90
CA VAL A 107 10.36 -18.58 15.17
C VAL A 107 9.55 -17.66 16.07
N SER A 108 9.01 -18.15 17.19
CA SER A 108 8.23 -17.35 18.14
C SER A 108 9.04 -16.23 18.81
N ASN A 109 10.36 -16.38 18.87
CA ASN A 109 11.27 -15.37 19.42
C ASN A 109 11.65 -14.31 18.35
N SER A 110 11.35 -14.58 17.07
CA SER A 110 11.62 -13.65 15.97
C SER A 110 10.64 -12.47 16.02
N PRO A 111 11.09 -11.23 15.75
CA PRO A 111 10.18 -10.12 15.55
C PRO A 111 9.24 -10.41 14.38
N SER A 112 7.93 -10.21 14.60
CA SER A 112 6.92 -10.44 13.58
C SER A 112 6.79 -9.22 12.67
N ASN A 113 7.23 -9.35 11.42
CA ASN A 113 7.07 -8.29 10.42
C ASN A 113 5.73 -8.33 9.67
N THR A 114 4.78 -9.15 10.10
CA THR A 114 3.49 -9.38 9.40
C THR A 114 2.64 -8.11 9.31
N TYR A 115 2.77 -7.19 10.26
CA TYR A 115 2.02 -5.92 10.30
C TYR A 115 2.92 -4.69 10.22
N THR A 116 4.20 -4.87 9.90
CA THR A 116 5.11 -3.76 9.70
C THR A 116 4.70 -3.03 8.42
N ALA A 117 4.52 -1.71 8.51
CA ALA A 117 4.15 -0.93 7.34
C ALA A 117 5.21 -1.07 6.25
N LEU A 118 4.78 -1.06 4.98
CA LEU A 118 5.69 -1.19 3.82
C LEU A 118 6.76 -0.08 3.77
N ASN A 119 6.50 1.07 4.40
CA ASN A 119 7.42 2.20 4.50
C ASN A 119 8.31 2.16 5.76
N GLN A 120 8.12 1.17 6.64
CA GLN A 120 8.89 1.05 7.87
C GLN A 120 9.99 0.00 7.71
N GLN A 121 11.09 0.20 8.44
CA GLN A 121 12.19 -0.77 8.46
C GLN A 121 11.72 -2.09 9.05
N LEU A 122 11.99 -3.18 8.35
CA LEU A 122 11.74 -4.53 8.87
C LEU A 122 12.62 -4.75 10.10
N GLU A 123 12.01 -5.20 11.19
CA GLU A 123 12.74 -5.54 12.39
C GLU A 123 13.61 -6.77 12.09
N LYS A 124 14.90 -6.65 12.45
CA LYS A 124 15.90 -7.70 12.26
C LYS A 124 16.14 -8.40 13.58
N ASP A 125 16.29 -9.72 13.52
CA ASP A 125 16.61 -10.52 14.68
C ASP A 125 18.10 -10.41 15.05
N ASN A 126 18.39 -9.51 15.99
CA ASN A 126 19.74 -9.30 16.51
C ASN A 126 20.26 -10.49 17.31
N ALA A 127 19.38 -11.27 17.95
CA ALA A 127 19.78 -12.39 18.80
C ALA A 127 20.26 -13.57 17.93
N LEU A 128 19.50 -13.91 16.89
CA LEU A 128 19.88 -14.94 15.93
C LEU A 128 21.19 -14.59 15.21
N LEU A 129 21.36 -13.33 14.80
CA LEU A 129 22.60 -12.90 14.15
C LEU A 129 23.80 -13.00 15.10
N ARG A 130 23.65 -12.57 16.36
CA ARG A 130 24.71 -12.71 17.37
C ARG A 130 25.08 -14.17 17.58
N LEU A 131 24.09 -15.05 17.72
CA LEU A 131 24.33 -16.49 17.88
C LEU A 131 25.12 -17.04 16.69
N LYS A 132 24.71 -16.72 15.45
CA LYS A 132 25.41 -17.15 14.24
C LYS A 132 26.87 -16.69 14.26
N LEU A 133 27.12 -15.41 14.55
CA LEU A 133 28.47 -14.85 14.61
C LEU A 133 29.32 -15.51 15.69
N THR A 134 28.75 -15.80 16.86
CA THR A 134 29.47 -16.49 17.94
C THR A 134 29.82 -17.92 17.53
N VAL A 135 28.90 -18.67 16.91
CA VAL A 135 29.17 -20.02 16.42
C VAL A 135 30.26 -20.00 15.34
N ASP A 136 30.16 -19.09 14.36
CA ASP A 136 31.17 -18.93 13.31
C ASP A 136 32.55 -18.60 13.89
N ASN A 137 32.63 -17.65 14.83
CA ASN A 137 33.88 -17.26 15.49
C ASN A 137 34.44 -18.38 16.39
N ALA A 138 33.59 -19.17 17.04
CA ALA A 138 34.02 -20.31 17.85
C ALA A 138 34.58 -21.44 16.97
N ILE A 139 33.99 -21.69 15.80
CA ILE A 139 34.52 -22.67 14.82
C ILE A 139 35.88 -22.19 14.29
N LEU A 140 36.00 -20.91 13.94
CA LEU A 140 37.27 -20.34 13.49
C LEU A 140 38.36 -20.44 14.56
N LYS A 141 38.03 -20.14 15.82
CA LYS A 141 38.95 -20.29 16.94
C LYS A 141 39.42 -21.73 17.10
N PHE A 142 38.49 -22.68 17.13
CA PHE A 142 38.81 -24.11 17.24
C PHE A 142 39.73 -24.58 16.11
N LYS A 143 39.46 -24.19 14.86
CA LYS A 143 40.29 -24.56 13.70
C LYS A 143 41.64 -23.84 13.66
N ALA A 144 41.71 -22.60 14.16
CA ALA A 144 42.98 -21.89 14.27
C ALA A 144 43.89 -22.54 15.32
N GLU A 145 43.33 -22.98 16.45
CA GLU A 145 44.05 -23.73 17.49
C GLU A 145 44.54 -25.09 16.98
N GLU A 146 43.71 -25.84 16.23
CA GLU A 146 44.09 -27.12 15.61
C GLU A 146 45.27 -26.97 14.63
N LYS A 147 45.29 -25.87 13.88
CA LYS A 147 46.35 -25.59 12.89
C LYS A 147 47.53 -24.81 13.45
N GLY A 148 47.49 -24.39 14.72
CA GLY A 148 48.52 -23.55 15.35
C GLY A 148 48.71 -22.18 14.69
N VAL A 149 47.64 -21.59 14.14
CA VAL A 149 47.70 -20.31 13.44
C VAL A 149 47.37 -19.16 14.40
N GLU A 150 48.37 -18.31 14.67
CA GLU A 150 48.19 -17.04 15.39
C GLU A 150 48.45 -15.86 14.43
N PRO A 151 47.58 -14.83 14.40
CA PRO A 151 46.40 -14.60 15.25
C PRO A 151 45.13 -15.33 14.77
N VAL A 152 44.23 -15.62 15.72
CA VAL A 152 42.91 -16.21 15.42
C VAL A 152 42.06 -15.23 14.58
N PRO A 153 41.61 -15.61 13.38
CA PRO A 153 40.75 -14.76 12.56
C PRO A 153 39.37 -14.61 13.21
N GLN A 154 38.82 -13.39 13.19
CA GLN A 154 37.48 -13.08 13.71
C GLN A 154 36.62 -12.42 12.64
N ILE A 155 35.37 -12.88 12.52
CA ILE A 155 34.35 -12.28 11.66
C ILE A 155 33.61 -11.20 12.45
N LYS A 156 33.73 -9.96 11.98
CA LYS A 156 32.94 -8.82 12.48
C LYS A 156 31.90 -8.44 11.43
N ALA A 157 30.63 -8.61 11.75
CA ALA A 157 29.53 -8.16 10.89
C ALA A 157 28.88 -6.90 11.46
N LYS A 158 28.54 -5.97 10.57
CA LYS A 158 27.71 -4.81 10.89
C LYS A 158 26.42 -4.92 10.10
N ILE A 159 25.30 -4.78 10.80
CA ILE A 159 23.98 -4.74 10.16
C ILE A 159 23.82 -3.36 9.52
N GLN A 160 23.43 -3.35 8.25
CA GLN A 160 23.01 -2.16 7.53
C GLN A 160 21.67 -2.45 6.86
N ASP A 161 20.74 -1.51 6.94
CA ASP A 161 19.48 -1.55 6.20
C ASP A 161 19.69 -1.11 4.76
N PHE A 162 18.90 -1.67 3.85
CA PHE A 162 18.80 -1.12 2.52
C PHE A 162 18.15 0.27 2.60
N PRO A 163 18.58 1.22 1.75
CA PRO A 163 17.93 2.53 1.71
C PRO A 163 16.45 2.35 1.34
N LEU A 164 15.57 2.93 2.13
CA LEU A 164 14.15 2.98 1.82
C LEU A 164 13.94 4.01 0.72
N VAL A 165 13.23 3.60 -0.34
CA VAL A 165 12.71 4.57 -1.32
C VAL A 165 11.55 5.31 -0.67
N PRO A 166 11.51 6.66 -0.69
CA PRO A 166 10.37 7.41 -0.16
C PRO A 166 9.11 6.97 -0.90
N ASN A 167 8.08 6.61 -0.15
CA ASN A 167 6.93 5.90 -0.69
C ASN A 167 5.94 6.91 -1.27
N ARG A 168 6.20 7.36 -2.50
CA ARG A 168 5.38 8.36 -3.22
C ARG A 168 3.90 7.95 -3.38
N VAL A 169 3.61 6.65 -3.24
CA VAL A 169 2.27 6.09 -3.34
C VAL A 169 1.45 6.30 -2.07
N PHE A 170 2.08 6.38 -0.89
CA PHE A 170 1.37 6.41 0.40
C PHE A 170 1.68 7.64 1.25
N ASP A 171 2.90 8.19 1.18
CA ASP A 171 3.28 9.35 2.00
C ASP A 171 2.74 10.67 1.41
N ASP A 172 2.46 10.72 0.11
CA ASP A 172 1.97 11.91 -0.63
C ASP A 172 0.63 11.63 -1.37
N ILE A 173 -0.30 10.87 -0.79
CA ILE A 173 -1.65 10.79 -1.37
C ILE A 173 -2.35 12.13 -1.16
N ASP A 174 -2.21 13.03 -2.12
CA ASP A 174 -3.05 14.21 -2.20
C ASP A 174 -4.46 13.76 -2.61
N ILE A 175 -5.38 13.74 -1.62
CA ILE A 175 -6.80 13.44 -1.82
C ILE A 175 -7.39 14.37 -2.90
N ILE A 176 -6.87 15.59 -3.03
CA ILE A 176 -7.28 16.54 -4.07
C ILE A 176 -6.66 16.16 -5.42
N SER A 177 -5.49 15.53 -5.48
CA SER A 177 -5.00 14.99 -6.75
C SER A 177 -5.86 13.80 -7.23
N MET A 178 -6.44 13.01 -6.32
CA MET A 178 -7.24 11.84 -6.68
C MET A 178 -8.72 12.17 -6.92
N TYR A 179 -9.31 13.05 -6.10
CA TYR A 179 -10.73 13.38 -6.11
C TYR A 179 -11.00 14.89 -6.18
N GLY A 180 -9.98 15.71 -6.43
CA GLY A 180 -10.12 17.17 -6.42
C GLY A 180 -11.11 17.68 -7.44
N ALA A 181 -11.18 17.09 -8.64
CA ALA A 181 -12.17 17.49 -9.65
C ALA A 181 -13.62 17.41 -9.10
N PHE A 182 -13.92 16.38 -8.31
CA PHE A 182 -15.22 16.23 -7.66
C PHE A 182 -15.47 17.33 -6.61
N TYR A 183 -14.49 17.65 -5.76
CA TYR A 183 -14.67 18.68 -4.74
C TYR A 183 -14.66 20.09 -5.32
N LEU A 184 -13.88 20.34 -6.37
CA LEU A 184 -13.76 21.66 -6.97
C LEU A 184 -15.04 22.06 -7.72
N ILE A 185 -15.73 21.12 -8.38
CA ILE A 185 -16.98 21.40 -9.11
C ILE A 185 -18.18 21.62 -8.17
N MET A 186 -18.16 21.06 -6.96
CA MET A 186 -19.25 21.24 -5.98
C MET A 186 -19.49 22.71 -5.63
N VAL A 187 -18.45 23.54 -5.70
CA VAL A 187 -18.54 24.96 -5.36
C VAL A 187 -19.35 25.75 -6.41
N PRO A 188 -19.05 25.68 -7.72
CA PRO A 188 -19.94 26.22 -8.76
C PRO A 188 -21.37 25.64 -8.71
N LEU A 189 -21.51 24.34 -8.39
CA LEU A 189 -22.82 23.69 -8.30
C LEU A 189 -23.66 24.19 -7.10
N SER A 190 -23.04 24.55 -5.97
CA SER A 190 -23.78 25.11 -4.83
C SER A 190 -24.34 26.50 -5.16
N VAL A 191 -23.58 27.33 -5.87
CA VAL A 191 -24.06 28.62 -6.39
C VAL A 191 -25.25 28.42 -7.33
N PHE A 192 -25.15 27.44 -8.23
CA PHE A 192 -26.24 27.06 -9.13
C PHE A 192 -27.52 26.70 -8.36
N ILE A 193 -27.41 25.80 -7.37
CA ILE A 193 -28.55 25.33 -6.58
C ILE A 193 -29.27 26.52 -5.91
N ILE A 194 -28.51 27.40 -5.25
CA ILE A 194 -29.07 28.54 -4.51
C ILE A 194 -29.77 29.51 -5.45
N ILE A 195 -29.10 29.92 -6.54
CA ILE A 195 -29.65 30.89 -7.48
C ILE A 195 -30.86 30.33 -8.23
N PHE A 196 -30.80 29.06 -8.64
CA PHE A 196 -31.91 28.41 -9.35
C PHE A 196 -33.14 28.24 -8.45
N ASP A 197 -32.95 27.84 -7.19
CA ASP A 197 -34.06 27.65 -6.25
C ASP A 197 -34.78 28.96 -5.93
N GLU A 198 -34.04 30.04 -5.65
CA GLU A 198 -34.65 31.35 -5.39
C GLU A 198 -35.39 31.89 -6.63
N LEU A 199 -34.81 31.74 -7.81
CA LEU A 199 -35.44 32.21 -9.04
C LEU A 199 -36.70 31.39 -9.38
N MET A 200 -36.72 30.09 -9.07
CA MET A 200 -37.92 29.27 -9.19
C MET A 200 -38.96 29.58 -8.12
N ARG A 201 -38.54 29.86 -6.88
CA ARG A 201 -39.42 30.27 -5.79
C ARG A 201 -40.16 31.56 -6.14
N GLU A 202 -39.45 32.60 -6.59
CA GLU A 202 -40.06 33.86 -7.02
C GLU A 202 -41.03 33.68 -8.20
N LYS A 203 -40.68 32.79 -9.15
CA LYS A 203 -41.53 32.49 -10.30
C LYS A 203 -42.84 31.82 -9.86
N ILE A 204 -42.76 30.81 -8.99
CA ILE A 204 -43.91 29.98 -8.59
C ILE A 204 -44.84 30.73 -7.66
N ASP A 205 -44.29 31.52 -6.75
CA ASP A 205 -45.06 32.35 -5.83
C ASP A 205 -45.61 33.62 -6.52
N ASN A 206 -45.37 33.77 -7.83
CA ASN A 206 -45.78 34.89 -8.67
C ASN A 206 -45.25 36.27 -8.20
N LEU A 207 -44.17 36.29 -7.41
CA LEU A 207 -43.55 37.55 -6.94
C LEU A 207 -43.10 38.41 -8.12
N ARG A 208 -42.60 37.77 -9.18
CA ARG A 208 -42.22 38.47 -10.42
C ARG A 208 -43.39 39.25 -11.03
N ARG A 209 -44.58 38.64 -11.12
CA ARG A 209 -45.78 39.32 -11.62
C ARG A 209 -46.20 40.47 -10.70
N GLY A 210 -46.05 40.29 -9.39
CA GLY A 210 -46.25 41.37 -8.41
C GLY A 210 -45.31 42.56 -8.64
N MET A 211 -44.03 42.32 -8.91
CA MET A 211 -43.07 43.37 -9.23
C MET A 211 -43.35 44.07 -10.57
N GLU A 212 -43.81 43.33 -11.57
CA GLU A 212 -44.24 43.91 -12.85
C GLU A 212 -45.43 44.87 -12.66
N LEU A 213 -46.38 44.53 -11.78
CA LEU A 213 -47.50 45.43 -11.42
C LEU A 213 -47.05 46.69 -10.66
N LEU A 214 -45.93 46.62 -9.93
CA LEU A 214 -45.31 47.77 -9.26
C LEU A 214 -44.46 48.64 -10.21
N GLY A 215 -44.39 48.28 -11.50
CA GLY A 215 -43.71 49.06 -12.53
C GLY A 215 -42.25 48.66 -12.79
N THR A 216 -41.79 47.52 -12.25
CA THR A 216 -40.44 47.02 -12.49
C THR A 216 -40.32 46.47 -13.91
N ARG A 217 -39.30 46.91 -14.67
CA ARG A 217 -39.01 46.40 -16.02
C ARG A 217 -38.44 44.99 -15.96
N ASN A 218 -38.81 44.15 -16.93
CA ASN A 218 -38.30 42.79 -17.08
C ASN A 218 -36.77 42.71 -17.20
N ASP A 219 -36.16 43.67 -17.89
CA ASP A 219 -34.70 43.68 -18.09
C ASP A 219 -33.97 43.98 -16.77
N ALA A 220 -34.56 44.83 -15.92
CA ALA A 220 -33.98 45.16 -14.62
C ALA A 220 -33.99 43.95 -13.67
N TYR A 221 -35.03 43.11 -13.74
CA TYR A 221 -35.13 41.87 -12.97
C TYR A 221 -34.03 40.86 -13.35
N TRP A 222 -33.82 40.63 -14.64
CA TRP A 222 -32.78 39.70 -15.08
C TRP A 222 -31.38 40.25 -14.81
N ALA A 223 -31.17 41.56 -14.99
CA ALA A 223 -29.91 42.21 -14.65
C ALA A 223 -29.60 42.11 -13.15
N SER A 224 -30.59 42.31 -12.26
CA SER A 224 -30.36 42.19 -10.81
C SER A 224 -29.96 40.78 -10.42
N TRP A 225 -30.60 39.75 -10.98
CA TRP A 225 -30.24 38.36 -10.71
C TRP A 225 -28.84 38.01 -11.22
N LEU A 226 -28.47 38.46 -12.42
CA LEU A 226 -27.13 38.23 -12.96
C LEU A 226 -26.03 38.94 -12.15
N ILE A 227 -26.27 40.18 -11.71
CA ILE A 227 -25.32 40.93 -10.88
C ILE A 227 -25.15 40.25 -9.51
N SER A 228 -26.24 39.88 -8.86
CA SER A 228 -26.20 39.18 -7.57
C SER A 228 -25.48 37.84 -7.68
N ALA A 229 -25.78 37.05 -8.71
CA ALA A 229 -25.14 35.76 -8.95
C ALA A 229 -23.64 35.89 -9.28
N PHE A 230 -23.24 36.93 -10.01
CA PHE A 230 -21.83 37.24 -10.26
C PHE A 230 -21.08 37.59 -8.97
N ILE A 231 -21.66 38.46 -8.12
CA ILE A 231 -21.05 38.83 -6.84
C ILE A 231 -20.90 37.61 -5.93
N ILE A 232 -21.95 36.80 -5.80
CA ILE A 232 -21.92 35.56 -5.00
C ILE A 232 -20.85 34.60 -5.54
N SER A 233 -20.73 34.44 -6.86
CA SER A 233 -19.70 33.61 -7.49
C SER A 233 -18.29 34.09 -7.20
N MET A 234 -18.06 35.41 -7.21
CA MET A 234 -16.76 36.00 -6.89
C MET A 234 -16.38 35.78 -5.43
N VAL A 235 -17.33 35.95 -4.50
CA VAL A 235 -17.12 35.74 -3.06
C VAL A 235 -16.78 34.28 -2.78
N ILE A 236 -17.60 33.35 -3.27
CA ILE A 236 -17.42 31.92 -3.03
C ILE A 236 -16.13 31.39 -3.67
N ALA A 237 -15.77 31.86 -4.86
CA ALA A 237 -14.49 31.52 -5.49
C ALA A 237 -13.29 32.05 -4.68
N ALA A 238 -13.38 33.28 -4.17
CA ALA A 238 -12.34 33.86 -3.32
C ALA A 238 -12.20 33.09 -1.99
N GLU A 239 -13.31 32.76 -1.33
CA GLU A 239 -13.31 31.98 -0.09
C GLU A 239 -12.65 30.61 -0.27
N MET A 240 -13.03 29.89 -1.33
CA MET A 240 -12.48 28.59 -1.64
C MET A 240 -10.95 28.63 -1.83
N ILE A 241 -10.44 29.63 -2.57
CA ILE A 241 -9.01 29.78 -2.79
C ILE A 241 -8.29 30.21 -1.52
N CYS A 242 -8.86 31.14 -0.76
CA CYS A 242 -8.29 31.60 0.50
C CYS A 242 -8.17 30.47 1.51
N ILE A 243 -9.23 29.67 1.68
CA ILE A 243 -9.24 28.52 2.58
C ILE A 243 -8.27 27.45 2.08
N GLY A 244 -8.35 27.08 0.80
CA GLY A 244 -7.50 26.04 0.22
C GLY A 244 -6.01 26.36 0.26
N ARG A 245 -5.63 27.63 0.07
CA ARG A 245 -4.24 28.07 0.05
C ARG A 245 -3.68 28.40 1.43
N TYR A 246 -4.38 29.22 2.23
CA TYR A 246 -3.81 29.76 3.48
C TYR A 246 -4.05 28.87 4.70
N TRP A 247 -5.15 28.13 4.75
CA TRP A 247 -5.52 27.35 5.93
C TRP A 247 -5.00 25.92 5.85
N TYR A 248 -5.19 25.29 4.69
CA TYR A 248 -4.84 23.87 4.50
C TYR A 248 -3.58 23.64 3.67
N GLY A 249 -3.12 24.63 2.89
CA GLY A 249 -1.87 24.54 2.15
C GLY A 249 -1.88 23.46 1.05
N PHE A 250 -3.04 23.14 0.48
CA PHE A 250 -3.17 22.09 -0.52
C PHE A 250 -2.28 22.33 -1.75
N GLU A 251 -1.69 21.26 -2.31
CA GLU A 251 -0.73 21.36 -3.42
C GLU A 251 -1.32 22.05 -4.65
N VAL A 252 -2.59 21.77 -4.97
CA VAL A 252 -3.30 22.39 -6.08
C VAL A 252 -3.35 23.91 -5.95
N PHE A 253 -3.63 24.46 -4.76
CA PHE A 253 -3.77 25.91 -4.55
C PHE A 253 -2.44 26.64 -4.33
N THR A 254 -1.40 25.91 -3.92
CA THR A 254 -0.05 26.45 -3.69
C THR A 254 0.78 26.45 -4.96
N ARG A 255 0.70 25.38 -5.76
CA ARG A 255 1.47 25.22 -7.02
C ARG A 255 0.82 25.88 -8.22
N THR A 256 -0.50 26.05 -8.25
CA THR A 256 -1.16 26.75 -9.37
C THR A 256 -1.20 28.27 -9.14
N PRO A 257 -1.05 29.07 -10.21
CA PRO A 257 -1.19 30.52 -10.11
C PRO A 257 -2.63 30.90 -9.76
N MET A 258 -2.78 31.63 -8.65
CA MET A 258 -4.07 31.99 -8.06
C MET A 258 -5.07 32.64 -9.06
N PRO A 259 -4.66 33.57 -9.95
CA PRO A 259 -5.60 34.18 -10.89
C PRO A 259 -6.25 33.17 -11.85
N ILE A 260 -5.51 32.15 -12.29
CA ILE A 260 -6.02 31.15 -13.24
C ILE A 260 -7.13 30.33 -12.58
N LEU A 261 -6.88 29.85 -11.36
CA LEU A 261 -7.86 29.06 -10.63
C LEU A 261 -9.11 29.90 -10.28
N PHE A 262 -8.89 31.17 -9.92
CA PHE A 262 -9.97 32.11 -9.63
C PHE A 262 -10.89 32.32 -10.84
N TYR A 263 -10.33 32.68 -12.00
CA TYR A 263 -11.11 32.87 -13.21
C TYR A 263 -11.77 31.57 -13.69
N LEU A 264 -11.10 30.42 -13.54
CA LEU A 264 -11.68 29.13 -13.91
C LEU A 264 -12.93 28.82 -13.09
N ILE A 265 -12.90 29.00 -11.77
CA ILE A 265 -14.07 28.78 -10.90
C ILE A 265 -15.18 29.78 -11.22
N VAL A 266 -14.86 31.07 -11.35
CA VAL A 266 -15.85 32.12 -11.64
C VAL A 266 -16.53 31.90 -13.00
N LEU A 267 -15.76 31.61 -14.06
CA LEU A 267 -16.31 31.34 -15.39
C LEU A 267 -17.18 30.08 -15.40
N THR A 268 -16.76 29.05 -14.66
CA THR A 268 -17.56 27.82 -14.51
C THR A 268 -18.88 28.14 -13.79
N SER A 269 -18.87 28.90 -12.70
CA SER A 269 -20.09 29.35 -12.02
C SER A 269 -21.00 30.15 -12.94
N MET A 270 -20.45 31.05 -13.76
CA MET A 270 -21.24 31.82 -14.74
C MET A 270 -21.88 30.95 -15.82
N SER A 271 -21.22 29.86 -16.23
CA SER A 271 -21.82 28.89 -17.15
C SER A 271 -23.03 28.19 -16.53
N TYR A 272 -22.95 27.81 -15.25
CA TYR A 272 -24.07 27.22 -14.53
C TYR A 272 -25.19 28.22 -14.26
N ILE A 273 -24.88 29.47 -13.93
CA ILE A 273 -25.90 30.53 -13.77
C ILE A 273 -26.65 30.76 -15.08
N SER A 274 -25.95 30.77 -16.22
CA SER A 274 -26.58 30.87 -17.54
C SER A 274 -27.55 29.71 -17.79
N MET A 275 -27.15 28.50 -17.37
CA MET A 275 -28.00 27.32 -17.43
C MET A 275 -29.20 27.40 -16.46
N ALA A 276 -29.02 27.94 -15.25
CA ALA A 276 -30.10 28.18 -14.30
C ALA A 276 -31.15 29.15 -14.88
N CYS A 277 -30.70 30.26 -15.44
CA CYS A 277 -31.58 31.23 -16.12
C CYS A 277 -32.33 30.56 -17.27
N PHE A 278 -31.66 29.76 -18.11
CA PHE A 278 -32.31 29.03 -19.19
C PHE A 278 -33.42 28.09 -18.69
N PHE A 279 -33.12 27.19 -17.74
CA PHE A 279 -34.09 26.22 -17.24
C PHE A 279 -35.22 26.85 -16.45
N SER A 280 -34.98 28.00 -15.82
CA SER A 280 -36.03 28.74 -15.13
C SER A 280 -37.11 29.26 -16.07
N THR A 281 -36.81 29.50 -17.34
CA THR A 281 -37.81 29.92 -18.33
C THR A 281 -38.74 28.76 -18.70
N LEU A 282 -38.21 27.53 -18.79
CA LEU A 282 -38.94 26.32 -19.17
C LEU A 282 -39.80 25.74 -18.05
N THR A 283 -39.35 25.90 -16.81
CA THR A 283 -39.93 25.20 -15.65
C THR A 283 -41.09 25.97 -15.04
N ASN A 284 -42.21 25.32 -14.76
CA ASN A 284 -43.40 26.02 -14.20
C ASN A 284 -43.86 25.49 -12.84
N THR A 285 -43.43 24.30 -12.42
CA THR A 285 -43.87 23.69 -11.15
C THR A 285 -42.68 23.43 -10.21
N ARG A 286 -42.94 23.37 -8.89
CA ARG A 286 -41.90 23.09 -7.87
C ARG A 286 -41.28 21.71 -8.08
N ALA A 287 -42.09 20.72 -8.42
CA ALA A 287 -41.63 19.36 -8.67
C ALA A 287 -40.65 19.30 -9.86
N GLN A 288 -40.95 20.00 -10.96
CA GLN A 288 -40.04 20.07 -12.11
C GLN A 288 -38.73 20.78 -11.77
N ALA A 289 -38.77 21.85 -10.99
CA ALA A 289 -37.58 22.56 -10.53
C ALA A 289 -36.66 21.64 -9.72
N PHE A 290 -37.22 20.91 -8.76
CA PHE A 290 -36.47 19.95 -7.96
C PHE A 290 -35.82 18.87 -8.83
N SER A 291 -36.57 18.29 -9.78
CA SER A 291 -36.03 17.28 -10.71
C SER A 291 -34.90 17.83 -11.57
N ILE A 292 -35.05 19.03 -12.15
CA ILE A 292 -34.03 19.64 -13.02
C ILE A 292 -32.76 19.94 -12.22
N ASN A 293 -32.91 20.50 -11.01
CA ASN A 293 -31.78 20.80 -10.14
C ASN A 293 -30.97 19.53 -9.83
N PHE A 294 -31.65 18.47 -9.37
CA PHE A 294 -31.01 17.19 -9.11
C PHE A 294 -30.38 16.56 -10.35
N SER A 295 -31.07 16.59 -11.51
CA SER A 295 -30.54 16.05 -12.77
C SER A 295 -29.27 16.77 -13.23
N ILE A 296 -29.21 18.09 -13.15
CA ILE A 296 -28.04 18.87 -13.56
C ILE A 296 -26.86 18.64 -12.63
N VAL A 297 -27.10 18.60 -11.32
CA VAL A 297 -26.06 18.31 -10.32
C VAL A 297 -25.51 16.90 -10.53
N LEU A 298 -26.37 15.89 -10.63
CA LEU A 298 -25.96 14.50 -10.84
C LEU A 298 -25.21 14.33 -12.17
N CYS A 299 -25.74 14.86 -13.26
CA CYS A 299 -25.10 14.77 -14.58
C CYS A 299 -23.73 15.44 -14.58
N SER A 300 -23.63 16.65 -14.02
CA SER A 300 -22.36 17.38 -13.91
C SER A 300 -21.34 16.61 -13.08
N LEU A 301 -21.75 16.01 -11.97
CA LEU A 301 -20.88 15.25 -11.09
C LEU A 301 -20.36 14.00 -11.79
N ILE A 302 -21.25 13.23 -12.43
CA ILE A 302 -20.87 12.00 -13.15
C ILE A 302 -19.92 12.34 -14.30
N THR A 303 -20.23 13.36 -15.09
CA THR A 303 -19.36 13.79 -16.19
C THR A 303 -17.99 14.22 -15.69
N ASN A 304 -17.90 14.97 -14.59
CA ASN A 304 -16.61 15.35 -14.02
C ASN A 304 -15.82 14.14 -13.50
N VAL A 305 -16.45 13.18 -12.82
CA VAL A 305 -15.77 11.97 -12.34
C VAL A 305 -15.21 11.17 -13.52
N ILE A 306 -16.00 10.94 -14.56
CA ILE A 306 -15.59 10.18 -15.75
C ILE A 306 -14.43 10.87 -16.48
N ILE A 307 -14.51 12.19 -16.67
CA ILE A 307 -13.46 12.96 -17.36
C ILE A 307 -12.20 13.07 -16.51
N SER A 308 -12.34 13.12 -15.18
CA SER A 308 -11.21 13.24 -14.26
C SER A 308 -10.40 11.95 -14.08
N ASP A 309 -10.93 10.80 -14.51
CA ASP A 309 -10.19 9.54 -14.43
C ASP A 309 -8.90 9.62 -15.26
N PRO A 310 -7.71 9.47 -14.64
CA PRO A 310 -6.43 9.52 -15.34
C PRO A 310 -6.35 8.52 -16.51
N SER A 311 -7.07 7.39 -16.42
CA SER A 311 -7.09 6.37 -17.46
C SER A 311 -7.78 6.86 -18.73
N MET A 312 -8.93 7.54 -18.58
CA MET A 312 -9.64 8.16 -19.70
C MET A 312 -8.85 9.32 -20.29
N LEU A 313 -8.27 10.17 -19.44
CA LEU A 313 -7.48 11.31 -19.89
C LEU A 313 -6.23 10.85 -20.68
N LYS A 314 -5.57 9.77 -20.23
CA LYS A 314 -4.47 9.13 -20.95
C LYS A 314 -4.89 8.59 -22.32
N LYS A 315 -6.02 7.89 -22.40
CA LYS A 315 -6.51 7.34 -23.67
C LYS A 315 -6.93 8.42 -24.66
N VAL A 316 -7.64 9.45 -24.19
CA VAL A 316 -8.17 10.53 -25.05
C VAL A 316 -7.06 11.45 -25.57
N PHE A 317 -6.11 11.85 -24.71
CA PHE A 317 -5.09 12.83 -25.09
C PHE A 317 -3.79 12.22 -25.61
N PHE A 318 -3.39 11.04 -25.12
CA PHE A 318 -2.10 10.44 -25.48
C PHE A 318 -2.20 9.27 -26.45
N ASN A 319 -3.42 8.85 -26.83
CA ASN A 319 -3.70 7.82 -27.85
C ASN A 319 -2.68 6.66 -27.82
N LEU A 320 -2.49 6.06 -26.63
CA LEU A 320 -1.50 5.01 -26.38
C LEU A 320 -1.83 3.68 -27.09
N ASP A 321 -3.00 3.58 -27.72
CA ASP A 321 -3.43 2.42 -28.50
C ASP A 321 -2.92 2.45 -29.96
N ASN A 322 -2.15 3.49 -30.35
CA ASN A 322 -1.50 3.54 -31.65
C ASN A 322 -0.02 3.11 -31.51
N PRO A 323 0.34 1.86 -31.82
CA PRO A 323 1.75 1.47 -31.91
C PRO A 323 2.35 2.19 -33.12
N GLN A 324 3.21 3.17 -32.87
CA GLN A 324 4.23 3.59 -33.84
C GLN A 324 5.55 2.90 -33.53
#